data_AF-A0A925RMZ5-F1
#
_entry.id   AF-A0A925RMZ5-F1
#
_cell.length_a   1.000
_cell.length_b   1.000
_cell.length_c   1.000
_cell.angle_alpha   90.00
_cell.angle_beta   90.00
_cell.angle_gamma   90.00
#
_symmetry.space_group_name_H-M   'P 1'
#
loop_
_entity.id
_entity.type
_entity.pdbx_description
1 polymer ?
#
loop_
_entity_poly.entity_id
_entity_poly.type
_entity_poly.pdbx_seq_one_letter_code
_entity_poly.pdbx_strand_id
1 'polypeptide(L)'
;MKRFLLVAVALLGPVGLGACNKPAADDCRKAILNMENLLGTSHVGKADGDLEGEVRRCKGGSSKDAVACAIAATSVDQLKACGFLGKAKKN
;
A
#
# COMPACT_ATOMS: atom_id res chain seq x y z
N MET A 1 18.19 20.17 -35.81
CA MET A 1 18.86 20.83 -34.67
C MET A 1 18.04 22.05 -34.24
N LYS A 2 17.29 21.97 -33.13
CA LYS A 2 16.48 23.10 -32.65
C LYS A 2 16.47 23.14 -31.11
N ARG A 3 17.52 23.80 -30.61
CA ARG A 3 17.67 24.61 -29.39
C ARG A 3 16.79 24.22 -28.20
N PHE A 4 17.48 23.65 -27.20
CA PHE A 4 17.10 23.63 -25.79
C PHE A 4 16.72 25.04 -25.30
N LEU A 5 15.56 25.17 -24.67
CA LEU A 5 15.23 26.28 -23.78
C LEU A 5 14.87 25.70 -22.42
N LEU A 6 15.82 25.79 -21.49
CA LEU A 6 15.61 25.72 -20.06
C LEU A 6 14.90 27.00 -19.62
N VAL A 7 13.73 26.90 -18.99
CA VAL A 7 13.24 27.91 -18.05
C VAL A 7 12.55 27.20 -16.90
N ALA A 8 13.21 27.22 -15.75
CA ALA A 8 12.66 26.85 -14.47
C ALA A 8 11.70 27.94 -13.98
N VAL A 9 10.49 27.56 -13.58
CA VAL A 9 9.65 28.35 -12.67
C VAL A 9 9.18 27.42 -11.57
N ALA A 10 9.78 27.60 -10.41
CA ALA A 10 9.32 27.03 -9.15
C ALA A 10 7.98 27.68 -8.78
N LEU A 11 6.95 26.86 -8.60
CA LEU A 11 5.76 27.24 -7.85
C LEU A 11 5.72 26.40 -6.57
N LEU A 12 5.84 27.11 -5.45
CA LEU A 12 5.57 26.61 -4.12
C LEU A 12 4.16 26.00 -4.06
N GLY A 13 4.08 24.76 -3.62
CA GLY A 13 2.90 24.24 -2.94
C GLY A 13 3.39 23.61 -1.63
N PRO A 14 2.98 24.08 -0.44
CA PRO A 14 3.19 23.34 0.78
C PRO A 14 2.33 22.08 0.69
N VAL A 15 2.91 20.97 0.24
CA VAL A 15 2.19 19.70 0.20
C VAL A 15 2.11 19.19 1.64
N GLY A 16 1.04 19.61 2.30
CA GLY A 16 0.41 18.98 3.45
C GLY A 16 1.35 18.43 4.52
N LEU A 17 1.36 19.12 5.65
CA LEU A 17 1.35 18.48 6.97
C LEU A 17 0.61 17.13 6.85
N GLY A 18 1.33 16.03 7.11
CA GLY A 18 0.85 14.67 6.89
C GLY A 18 -0.48 14.41 7.60
N ALA A 19 -1.58 14.66 6.89
CA ALA A 19 -2.87 14.08 7.22
C ALA A 19 -2.64 12.57 7.13
N CYS A 20 -2.49 11.93 8.28
CA CYS A 20 -2.25 10.50 8.41
C CYS A 20 -3.33 9.76 7.62
N ASN A 21 -3.04 9.41 6.35
CA ASN A 21 -3.87 8.58 5.49
C ASN A 21 -3.73 7.13 5.97
N LYS A 22 -4.01 6.93 7.25
CA LYS A 22 -3.81 5.68 7.97
C LYS A 22 -5.04 4.81 7.75
N PRO A 23 -4.88 3.60 7.22
CA PRO A 23 -6.00 2.68 7.03
C PRO A 23 -6.59 2.22 8.37
N ALA A 24 -7.87 1.87 8.35
CA ALA A 24 -8.52 1.24 9.49
C ALA A 24 -7.94 -0.17 9.72
N ALA A 25 -8.00 -0.66 10.96
CA ALA A 25 -7.49 -1.99 11.28
C ALA A 25 -8.26 -3.09 10.54
N ASP A 26 -9.59 -2.95 10.46
CA ASP A 26 -10.46 -3.90 9.78
C ASP A 26 -10.20 -3.95 8.28
N ASP A 27 -9.93 -2.80 7.66
CA ASP A 27 -9.59 -2.73 6.24
C ASP A 27 -8.23 -3.38 5.96
N CYS A 28 -7.24 -3.15 6.83
CA CYS A 28 -5.97 -3.87 6.76
C CYS A 28 -6.17 -5.38 6.88
N ARG A 29 -7.01 -5.83 7.82
CA ARG A 29 -7.32 -7.27 7.98
C ARG A 29 -7.91 -7.85 6.69
N LYS A 30 -8.89 -7.18 6.10
CA LYS A 30 -9.49 -7.59 4.82
C LYS A 30 -8.47 -7.64 3.69
N ALA A 31 -7.61 -6.63 3.58
CA ALA A 31 -6.58 -6.57 2.54
C ALA A 31 -5.54 -7.69 2.69
N ILE A 32 -5.10 -7.97 3.92
CA ILE A 32 -4.15 -9.06 4.21
C ILE A 32 -4.77 -10.40 3.86
N LEU A 33 -6.00 -10.66 4.29
CA LEU A 33 -6.70 -11.92 3.99
C LEU A 33 -6.93 -12.10 2.48
N ASN A 34 -7.31 -11.04 1.76
CA ASN A 34 -7.45 -11.10 0.31
C ASN A 34 -6.11 -11.37 -0.39
N MET A 35 -5.05 -10.70 0.08
CA MET A 35 -3.70 -10.96 -0.42
C MET A 35 -3.26 -12.40 -0.20
N GLU A 36 -3.44 -12.93 1.00
CA GLU A 36 -3.10 -14.33 1.33
C GLU A 36 -3.90 -15.32 0.49
N ASN A 37 -5.19 -15.05 0.26
CA ASN A 37 -6.04 -15.84 -0.63
C ASN A 37 -5.51 -15.84 -2.07
N LEU A 38 -5.20 -14.66 -2.63
CA LEU A 38 -4.69 -14.53 -3.99
C LEU A 38 -3.28 -15.13 -4.18
N LEU A 39 -2.47 -15.18 -3.13
CA LEU A 39 -1.15 -15.82 -3.14
C LEU A 39 -1.21 -17.33 -2.84
N GLY A 40 -2.36 -17.86 -2.43
CA GLY A 40 -2.49 -19.24 -1.96
C GLY A 40 -1.76 -19.52 -0.65
N THR A 41 -1.38 -18.48 0.10
CA THR A 41 -0.69 -18.57 1.38
C THR A 41 -1.69 -18.45 2.52
N SER A 42 -2.59 -19.41 2.63
CA SER A 42 -3.68 -19.40 3.60
C SER A 42 -3.16 -19.23 5.04
N HIS A 43 -3.79 -18.34 5.81
CA HIS A 43 -3.50 -18.13 7.24
C HIS A 43 -3.86 -19.33 8.13
N VAL A 44 -4.50 -20.35 7.55
CA VAL A 44 -4.95 -21.57 8.24
C VAL A 44 -3.73 -22.34 8.75
N GLY A 45 -3.31 -22.04 9.98
CA GLY A 45 -2.14 -22.62 10.65
C GLY A 45 -1.15 -21.62 11.26
N LYS A 46 -1.29 -20.32 10.98
CA LYS A 46 -0.53 -19.27 11.66
C LYS A 46 -1.22 -18.87 12.98
N ALA A 47 -0.44 -18.58 14.01
CA ALA A 47 -0.97 -18.09 15.28
C ALA A 47 -1.62 -16.70 15.06
N ASP A 48 -2.75 -16.41 15.73
CA ASP A 48 -3.48 -15.13 15.61
C ASP A 48 -2.60 -13.89 15.85
N GLY A 49 -1.51 -14.03 16.59
CA GLY A 49 -0.52 -12.97 16.80
C GLY A 49 0.22 -12.53 15.53
N ASP A 50 0.34 -13.40 14.53
CA ASP A 50 0.99 -13.10 13.26
C ASP A 50 0.12 -12.12 12.44
N LEU A 51 -1.20 -12.37 12.41
CA LEU A 51 -2.17 -11.49 11.76
C LEU A 51 -2.21 -10.09 12.39
N GLU A 52 -2.21 -9.99 13.72
CA GLU A 52 -2.18 -8.69 14.40
C GLU A 52 -0.89 -7.91 14.14
N GLY A 53 0.25 -8.61 14.04
CA GLY A 53 1.53 -8.04 13.61
C GLY A 53 1.47 -7.51 12.17
N GLU A 54 0.86 -8.27 11.26
CA GLU A 54 0.61 -7.89 9.87
C GLU A 54 -0.30 -6.64 9.79
N VAL A 55 -1.39 -6.60 10.56
CA VAL A 55 -2.31 -5.45 10.62
C VAL A 55 -1.58 -4.21 11.12
N ARG A 56 -0.74 -4.34 12.15
CA ARG A 56 0.10 -3.22 12.63
C ARG A 56 1.06 -2.73 11.55
N ARG A 57 1.68 -3.63 10.80
CA ARG A 57 2.55 -3.31 9.65
C ARG A 57 1.78 -2.60 8.53
N CYS A 58 0.62 -3.12 8.13
CA CYS A 58 -0.26 -2.49 7.14
C CYS A 58 -0.67 -1.07 7.55
N LYS A 59 -1.08 -0.88 8.81
CA LYS A 59 -1.41 0.46 9.34
C LYS A 59 -0.24 1.43 9.36
N GLY A 60 1.00 0.95 9.46
CA GLY A 60 2.20 1.79 9.47
C GLY A 60 2.82 2.02 8.09
N GLY A 61 2.60 1.10 7.14
CA GLY A 61 3.28 1.06 5.85
C GLY A 61 2.41 1.30 4.62
N SER A 62 1.09 1.36 4.77
CA SER A 62 0.14 1.51 3.66
C SER A 62 -0.76 2.74 3.84
N SER A 63 -1.31 3.24 2.73
CA SER A 63 -2.36 4.26 2.72
C SER A 63 -3.76 3.63 2.66
N LYS A 64 -4.82 4.37 3.02
CA LYS A 64 -6.21 3.93 2.85
C LYS A 64 -6.49 3.50 1.41
N ASP A 65 -6.01 4.25 0.43
CA ASP A 65 -6.25 3.98 -0.99
C ASP A 65 -5.58 2.67 -1.44
N ALA A 66 -4.34 2.42 -0.99
CA ALA A 66 -3.64 1.17 -1.27
C ALA A 66 -4.34 -0.04 -0.63
N VAL A 67 -4.85 0.13 0.60
CA VAL A 67 -5.62 -0.91 1.30
C VAL A 67 -6.96 -1.17 0.60
N ALA A 68 -7.70 -0.12 0.24
CA ALA A 68 -8.97 -0.26 -0.49
C ALA A 68 -8.77 -0.96 -1.85
N CYS A 69 -7.71 -0.59 -2.58
CA CYS A 69 -7.32 -1.26 -3.82
C CYS A 69 -7.00 -2.74 -3.57
N ALA A 70 -6.25 -3.05 -2.52
CA ALA A 70 -5.89 -4.43 -2.19
C ALA A 70 -7.09 -5.29 -1.76
N ILE A 71 -8.11 -4.71 -1.12
CA ILE A 71 -9.38 -5.39 -0.82
C ILE A 71 -10.12 -5.74 -2.11
N ALA A 72 -10.13 -4.83 -3.09
CA ALA A 72 -10.85 -5.02 -4.35
C ALA A 72 -10.08 -5.86 -5.38
N ALA A 73 -8.79 -6.08 -5.17
CA ALA A 73 -7.95 -6.81 -6.11
C ALA A 73 -8.45 -8.25 -6.30
N THR A 74 -8.52 -8.69 -7.55
CA THR A 74 -8.95 -10.06 -7.93
C THR A 74 -7.80 -10.91 -8.46
N SER A 75 -6.59 -10.36 -8.53
CA SER A 75 -5.39 -11.06 -9.00
C SER A 75 -4.14 -10.53 -8.31
N VAL A 76 -3.09 -11.35 -8.32
CA VAL A 76 -1.77 -10.97 -7.77
C VAL A 76 -1.20 -9.73 -8.47
N ASP A 77 -1.42 -9.59 -9.78
CA ASP A 77 -0.93 -8.43 -10.52
C ASP A 77 -1.66 -7.14 -10.16
N GLN A 78 -2.97 -7.22 -9.86
CA GLN A 78 -3.69 -6.08 -9.30
C GLN A 78 -3.17 -5.71 -7.90
N LEU A 79 -2.89 -6.69 -7.04
CA LEU A 79 -2.29 -6.41 -5.72
C LEU A 79 -0.92 -5.72 -5.80
N LYS A 80 -0.09 -6.08 -6.78
CA LYS A 80 1.18 -5.39 -7.06
C LYS A 80 0.93 -3.97 -7.56
N ALA A 81 -0.04 -3.78 -8.45
CA ALA A 81 -0.42 -2.45 -8.94
C ALA A 81 -0.97 -1.54 -7.82
N CYS A 82 -1.65 -2.11 -6.82
CA CYS A 82 -2.07 -1.42 -5.61
C CYS A 82 -0.89 -0.99 -4.70
N GLY A 83 0.33 -1.47 -4.97
CA GLY A 83 1.50 -1.22 -4.12
C GLY A 83 1.40 -1.86 -2.74
N PHE A 84 0.51 -2.86 -2.59
CA PHE A 84 0.29 -3.59 -1.34
C PHE A 84 1.28 -4.75 -1.19
N LEU A 85 1.58 -5.41 -2.31
CA LEU A 85 2.60 -6.45 -2.41
C LEU A 85 3.95 -5.83 -2.80
N GLY A 86 4.79 -5.58 -1.79
CA GLY A 86 6.18 -5.18 -2.00
C GLY A 86 6.36 -3.72 -2.40
N LYS A 87 6.44 -2.84 -1.40
CA LYS A 87 7.51 -1.86 -1.42
C LYS A 87 8.73 -2.51 -0.78
N ALA A 88 9.53 -3.21 -1.56
CA ALA A 88 10.94 -3.28 -1.23
C ALA A 88 11.39 -1.82 -1.08
N LYS A 89 11.86 -1.45 0.11
CA LYS A 89 12.37 -0.11 0.39
C LYS A 89 13.23 0.35 -0.79
N LYS A 90 12.83 1.42 -1.49
CA LYS A 90 13.83 2.24 -2.16
C LYS A 90 14.43 3.09 -1.05
N ASN A 91 15.70 2.78 -0.75
CA ASN A 91 16.64 3.44 0.16
C ASN A 91 16.17 4.76 0.75
#